data_AF-A0A9N8CX44-F1
#
_entry.id   AF-A0A9N8CX44-F1
#
_cell.length_a   1.000
_cell.length_b   1.000
_cell.length_c   1.000
_cell.angle_alpha   90.00
_cell.angle_beta   90.00
_cell.angle_gamma   90.00
#
_symmetry.space_group_name_H-M   'P 1'
#
loop_
_entity.id
_entity.type
_entity.pdbx_description
1 polymer ?
#
loop_
_entity_poly.entity_id
_entity_poly.type
_entity_poly.pdbx_seq_one_letter_code
_entity_poly.pdbx_strand_id
1 'polypeptide(L)'
;MSEISHLATDKDIVTMGTAIIGAICLVIGGAIGFFTKYFYENKKINESKKSLRQQMITNNIAPMRQAWINDLRSSVAGYLSDVYFIYVYESSSEGDGKKELKNEWMKRNISFLEKYNYIYLLLPFSRENKKEEKAESLRASLLKLNEMISNSKKTLESDIYNEIKNARELTKLLLKEEWDETQSLKEIK
;
A
#
# COMPACT_ATOMS: atom_id res chain seq x y z
N MET A 1 8.62 -82.51 -40.22
CA MET A 1 8.76 -81.09 -40.65
C MET A 1 7.93 -80.12 -39.78
N SER A 2 7.58 -80.47 -38.53
CA SER A 2 6.74 -79.66 -37.64
C SER A 2 7.50 -78.95 -36.50
N GLU A 3 8.70 -79.41 -36.13
CA GLU A 3 9.46 -78.82 -34.99
C GLU A 3 10.12 -77.47 -35.33
N ILE A 4 10.53 -77.26 -36.58
CA ILE A 4 11.14 -76.00 -37.03
C ILE A 4 10.08 -74.88 -37.11
N SER A 5 8.83 -75.24 -37.40
CA SER A 5 7.70 -74.31 -37.45
C SER A 5 7.36 -73.77 -36.06
N HIS A 6 7.32 -74.62 -35.03
CA HIS A 6 6.95 -74.21 -33.67
C HIS A 6 8.02 -73.33 -33.03
N LEU A 7 9.31 -73.63 -33.24
CA LEU A 7 10.42 -72.83 -32.72
C LEU A 7 10.52 -71.43 -33.35
N ALA A 8 10.14 -71.29 -34.62
CA ALA A 8 10.06 -70.00 -35.29
C ALA A 8 8.89 -69.17 -34.75
N THR A 9 7.72 -69.79 -34.59
CA THR A 9 6.53 -69.13 -34.02
C THR A 9 6.74 -68.71 -32.55
N ASP A 10 7.43 -69.51 -31.74
CA ASP A 10 7.73 -69.16 -30.34
C ASP A 10 8.74 -68.01 -30.22
N LYS A 11 9.75 -67.93 -31.10
CA LYS A 11 10.68 -66.78 -31.15
C LYS A 11 9.99 -65.49 -31.57
N ASP A 12 9.07 -65.55 -32.53
CA ASP A 12 8.31 -64.38 -32.99
C ASP A 12 7.35 -63.86 -31.91
N ILE A 13 6.70 -64.76 -31.15
CA ILE A 13 5.84 -64.41 -30.01
C ILE A 13 6.65 -63.74 -28.88
N VAL A 14 7.82 -64.28 -28.55
CA VAL A 14 8.71 -63.69 -27.52
C VAL A 14 9.24 -62.32 -27.97
N THR A 15 9.57 -62.17 -29.26
CA THR A 15 10.04 -60.90 -29.83
C THR A 15 8.93 -59.84 -29.86
N MET A 16 7.69 -60.21 -30.21
CA MET A 16 6.53 -59.32 -30.10
C MET A 16 6.22 -58.93 -28.65
N GLY A 17 6.27 -59.90 -27.71
CA GLY A 17 6.01 -59.64 -26.29
C GLY A 17 7.00 -58.65 -25.68
N THR A 18 8.30 -58.82 -25.99
CA THR A 18 9.35 -57.90 -25.54
C THR A 18 9.23 -56.51 -26.17
N ALA A 19 8.83 -56.40 -27.44
CA ALA A 19 8.57 -55.12 -28.10
C ALA A 19 7.38 -54.36 -27.48
N ILE A 20 6.30 -55.06 -27.12
CA ILE A 20 5.11 -54.47 -26.47
C ILE A 20 5.47 -53.98 -25.06
N ILE A 21 6.19 -54.79 -24.27
CA ILE A 21 6.66 -54.39 -22.94
C ILE A 21 7.60 -53.18 -23.05
N GLY A 22 8.51 -53.17 -24.03
CA GLY A 22 9.39 -52.04 -24.31
C GLY A 22 8.62 -50.76 -24.65
N ALA A 23 7.59 -50.85 -25.49
CA ALA A 23 6.74 -49.71 -25.84
C ALA A 23 5.96 -49.17 -24.63
N ILE A 24 5.41 -50.05 -23.78
CA ILE A 24 4.70 -49.67 -22.55
C ILE A 24 5.64 -48.96 -21.57
N CYS A 25 6.85 -49.48 -21.37
CA CYS A 25 7.85 -48.85 -20.51
C CYS A 25 8.27 -47.45 -21.01
N LEU A 26 8.39 -47.26 -22.32
CA LEU A 26 8.68 -45.95 -22.90
C LEU A 26 7.54 -44.95 -22.72
N VAL A 27 6.28 -45.40 -22.88
CA VAL A 27 5.10 -44.54 -22.66
C VAL A 27 4.98 -44.15 -21.19
N ILE A 28 5.16 -45.10 -20.26
CA ILE A 28 5.12 -44.84 -18.82
C ILE A 28 6.26 -43.91 -18.40
N GLY A 29 7.49 -44.17 -18.88
CA GLY A 29 8.66 -43.32 -18.61
C GLY A 29 8.49 -41.91 -19.19
N GLY A 30 7.95 -41.79 -20.41
CA GLY A 30 7.64 -40.51 -21.03
C GLY A 30 6.56 -39.72 -20.29
N ALA A 31 5.48 -40.39 -19.85
CA ALA A 31 4.41 -39.77 -19.07
C ALA A 31 4.92 -39.26 -17.72
N ILE A 32 5.66 -40.09 -16.96
CA ILE A 32 6.24 -39.69 -15.67
C ILE A 32 7.22 -38.53 -15.86
N GLY A 33 8.08 -38.58 -16.88
CA GLY A 33 9.01 -37.49 -17.22
C GLY A 33 8.31 -36.19 -17.58
N PHE A 34 7.21 -36.26 -18.34
CA PHE A 34 6.40 -35.09 -18.68
C PHE A 34 5.74 -34.46 -17.45
N PHE A 35 5.09 -35.26 -16.61
CA PHE A 35 4.43 -34.76 -15.40
C PHE A 35 5.42 -34.17 -14.40
N THR A 36 6.54 -34.85 -14.13
CA THR A 36 7.59 -34.34 -13.22
C THR A 36 8.17 -33.02 -13.72
N LYS A 37 8.46 -32.90 -15.02
CA LYS A 37 8.92 -31.64 -15.63
C LYS A 37 7.85 -30.55 -15.53
N TYR A 38 6.59 -30.86 -15.84
CA TYR A 38 5.48 -29.92 -15.77
C TYR A 38 5.28 -29.37 -14.34
N PHE A 39 5.27 -30.23 -13.32
CA PHE A 39 5.15 -29.81 -11.92
C PHE A 39 6.36 -28.98 -11.46
N TYR A 40 7.56 -29.38 -11.84
CA TYR A 40 8.78 -28.65 -11.49
C TYR A 40 8.82 -27.25 -12.13
N GLU A 41 8.51 -27.13 -13.41
CA GLU A 41 8.43 -25.84 -14.10
C GLU A 41 7.33 -24.96 -13.52
N ASN A 42 6.16 -25.52 -13.21
CA ASN A 42 5.06 -24.76 -12.61
C ASN A 42 5.41 -24.28 -11.20
N LYS A 43 6.11 -25.09 -10.40
CA LYS A 43 6.65 -24.69 -9.09
C LYS A 43 7.67 -23.56 -9.23
N LYS A 44 8.63 -23.69 -10.14
CA LYS A 44 9.66 -22.68 -10.43
C LYS A 44 9.04 -21.35 -10.88
N ILE A 45 8.02 -21.39 -11.74
CA ILE A 45 7.29 -20.18 -12.19
C ILE A 45 6.59 -19.51 -11.01
N ASN A 46 5.94 -20.28 -10.14
CA ASN A 46 5.26 -19.73 -8.97
C ASN A 46 6.22 -19.12 -7.96
N GLU A 47 7.36 -19.76 -7.71
CA GLU A 47 8.44 -19.20 -6.89
C GLU A 47 9.03 -17.93 -7.50
N SER A 48 9.27 -17.92 -8.81
CA SER A 48 9.76 -16.72 -9.53
C SER A 48 8.76 -15.57 -9.48
N LYS A 49 7.46 -15.86 -9.60
CA LYS A 49 6.39 -14.85 -9.44
C LYS A 49 6.36 -14.29 -8.02
N LYS A 50 6.55 -15.14 -7.00
CA LYS A 50 6.62 -14.70 -5.60
C LYS A 50 7.85 -13.82 -5.35
N SER A 51 9.03 -14.21 -5.84
CA SER A 51 10.25 -13.42 -5.67
C SER A 51 10.18 -12.07 -6.39
N LEU A 52 9.63 -12.04 -7.61
CA LEU A 52 9.36 -10.78 -8.34
C LEU A 52 8.41 -9.85 -7.57
N ARG A 53 7.30 -10.38 -7.04
CA ARG A 53 6.39 -9.59 -6.20
C ARG A 53 7.10 -9.05 -4.96
N GLN A 54 7.91 -9.87 -4.30
CA GLN A 54 8.66 -9.45 -3.11
C GLN A 54 9.69 -8.37 -3.45
N GLN A 55 10.39 -8.48 -4.58
CA GLN A 55 11.31 -7.45 -5.05
C GLN A 55 10.58 -6.14 -5.35
N MET A 56 9.42 -6.18 -6.01
CA MET A 56 8.60 -4.99 -6.25
C MET A 56 8.12 -4.34 -4.95
N ILE A 57 7.65 -5.15 -3.99
CA ILE A 57 7.20 -4.68 -2.68
C ILE A 57 8.34 -3.99 -1.93
N THR A 58 9.50 -4.65 -1.85
CA THR A 58 10.62 -4.21 -1.03
C THR A 58 11.34 -3.01 -1.66
N ASN A 59 11.54 -3.02 -2.98
CA ASN A 59 12.35 -2.00 -3.66
C ASN A 59 11.54 -0.78 -4.10
N ASN A 60 10.22 -0.92 -4.32
CA ASN A 60 9.39 0.18 -4.83
C ASN A 60 8.26 0.57 -3.86
N ILE A 61 7.43 -0.38 -3.42
CA ILE A 61 6.20 -0.06 -2.67
C ILE A 61 6.52 0.47 -1.26
N ALA A 62 7.38 -0.20 -0.50
CA ALA A 62 7.71 0.22 0.86
C ALA A 62 8.42 1.60 0.91
N PRO A 63 9.41 1.91 0.04
CA PRO A 63 9.99 3.25 -0.04
C PRO A 63 8.98 4.33 -0.42
N MET A 64 8.09 4.08 -1.39
CA MET A 64 7.05 5.04 -1.77
C MET A 64 6.08 5.31 -0.62
N ARG A 65 5.66 4.27 0.10
CA ARG A 65 4.78 4.42 1.28
C ARG A 65 5.47 5.19 2.40
N GLN A 66 6.76 4.96 2.61
CA GLN A 66 7.56 5.72 3.58
C GLN A 66 7.66 7.20 3.21
N ALA A 67 7.86 7.51 1.93
CA ALA A 67 7.89 8.88 1.43
C ALA A 67 6.53 9.57 1.64
N TRP A 68 5.44 8.87 1.32
CA TRP A 68 4.08 9.35 1.57
C TRP A 68 3.79 9.60 3.05
N ILE A 69 4.17 8.68 3.96
CA ILE A 69 4.04 8.87 5.42
C ILE A 69 4.75 10.14 5.89
N ASN A 70 5.98 10.37 5.39
CA ASN A 70 6.77 11.51 5.79
C ASN A 70 6.18 12.82 5.26
N ASP A 71 5.72 12.83 4.01
CA ASP A 71 5.12 13.98 3.38
C ASP A 71 3.76 14.35 4.00
N LEU A 72 2.93 13.36 4.32
CA LEU A 72 1.69 13.59 5.04
C LEU A 72 1.96 14.17 6.44
N ARG A 73 2.95 13.64 7.16
CA ARG A 73 3.34 14.14 8.49
C ARG A 73 3.77 15.61 8.44
N SER A 74 4.66 15.98 7.52
CA SER A 74 5.14 17.36 7.37
C SER A 74 4.02 18.30 6.93
N SER A 75 3.21 17.87 5.97
CA SER A 75 2.10 18.66 5.42
C SER A 75 1.05 18.96 6.48
N VAL A 76 0.60 17.96 7.24
CA VAL A 76 -0.35 18.16 8.34
C VAL A 76 0.24 19.05 9.43
N ALA A 77 1.50 18.83 9.83
CA ALA A 77 2.14 19.68 10.84
C ALA A 77 2.21 21.15 10.38
N GLY A 78 2.57 21.39 9.12
CA GLY A 78 2.59 22.71 8.52
C GLY A 78 1.21 23.37 8.48
N TYR A 79 0.19 22.60 8.07
CA TYR A 79 -1.19 23.08 8.06
C TYR A 79 -1.71 23.44 9.47
N LEU A 80 -1.52 22.58 10.47
CA LEU A 80 -1.97 22.84 11.84
C LEU A 80 -1.25 24.06 12.47
N SER A 81 0.03 24.25 12.14
CA SER A 81 0.79 25.44 12.53
C SER A 81 0.20 26.72 11.95
N ASP A 82 -0.20 26.70 10.67
CA ASP A 82 -0.83 27.85 10.02
C ASP A 82 -2.22 28.14 10.57
N VAL A 83 -3.04 27.10 10.81
CA VAL A 83 -4.35 27.25 11.46
C VAL A 83 -4.21 27.96 12.80
N TYR A 84 -3.27 27.50 13.65
CA TYR A 84 -3.04 28.13 14.94
C TYR A 84 -2.55 29.58 14.80
N PHE A 85 -1.60 29.82 13.89
CA PHE A 85 -1.07 31.16 13.65
C PHE A 85 -2.15 32.14 13.18
N ILE A 86 -2.97 31.72 12.20
CA ILE A 86 -4.07 32.53 11.66
C ILE A 86 -5.05 32.88 12.77
N TYR A 87 -5.44 31.88 13.57
CA TYR A 87 -6.34 32.10 14.69
C TYR A 87 -5.80 33.12 15.70
N VAL A 88 -4.55 32.94 16.15
CA VAL A 88 -3.92 33.85 17.13
C VAL A 88 -3.79 35.25 16.56
N TYR A 89 -3.42 35.39 15.29
CA TYR A 89 -3.33 36.68 14.63
C TYR A 89 -4.69 37.39 14.62
N GLU A 90 -5.75 36.69 14.19
CA GLU A 90 -7.09 37.26 14.09
C GLU A 90 -7.71 37.60 15.45
N SER A 91 -7.34 36.84 16.48
CA SER A 91 -7.79 37.04 17.87
C SER A 91 -6.97 38.09 18.64
N SER A 92 -5.78 38.46 18.14
CA SER A 92 -4.91 39.42 18.81
C SER A 92 -5.45 40.86 18.75
N SER A 93 -5.23 41.61 19.83
CA SER A 93 -5.53 43.04 19.89
C SER A 93 -4.71 43.84 18.89
N GLU A 94 -5.29 44.89 18.33
CA GLU A 94 -4.56 45.81 17.44
C GLU A 94 -3.35 46.43 18.17
N GLY A 95 -2.17 46.36 17.54
CA GLY A 95 -0.91 46.83 18.10
C GLY A 95 0.22 46.70 17.08
N ASP A 96 1.37 47.29 17.38
CA ASP A 96 2.48 47.35 16.42
C ASP A 96 3.02 45.95 16.06
N GLY A 97 3.06 45.00 17.01
CA GLY A 97 3.39 43.60 16.71
C GLY A 97 2.41 42.90 15.76
N LYS A 98 1.12 43.24 15.78
CA LYS A 98 0.13 42.71 14.82
C LYS A 98 0.33 43.30 13.42
N LYS A 99 0.79 44.56 13.34
CA LYS A 99 1.16 45.17 12.05
C LYS A 99 2.40 44.50 11.46
N GLU A 100 3.40 44.21 12.28
CA GLU A 100 4.63 43.52 11.86
C GLU A 100 4.33 42.11 11.29
N LEU A 101 3.40 41.38 11.91
CA LEU A 101 3.02 40.03 11.48
C LEU A 101 2.04 39.99 10.30
N LYS A 102 1.53 41.13 9.84
CA LYS A 102 0.49 41.20 8.80
C LYS A 102 0.87 40.50 7.50
N ASN A 103 2.11 40.69 7.04
CA ASN A 103 2.59 40.10 5.79
C ASN A 103 2.66 38.57 5.89
N GLU A 104 3.13 38.06 7.03
CA GLU A 104 3.19 36.62 7.30
C GLU A 104 1.79 36.01 7.41
N TRP A 105 0.87 36.70 8.08
CA TRP A 105 -0.54 36.30 8.11
C TRP A 105 -1.15 36.23 6.72
N MET A 106 -0.98 37.26 5.88
CA MET A 106 -1.52 37.23 4.51
C MET A 106 -0.99 36.02 3.73
N LYS A 107 0.31 35.73 3.81
CA LYS A 107 0.93 34.60 3.14
C LYS A 107 0.35 33.25 3.60
N ARG A 108 0.21 33.06 4.91
CA ARG A 108 -0.34 31.82 5.49
C ARG A 108 -1.84 31.69 5.22
N ASN A 109 -2.59 32.78 5.29
CA ASN A 109 -4.02 32.81 5.05
C ASN A 109 -4.39 32.55 3.57
N ILE A 110 -3.50 32.87 2.63
CA ILE A 110 -3.68 32.46 1.22
C ILE A 110 -3.37 30.97 1.04
N SER A 111 -2.26 30.50 1.63
CA SER A 111 -1.75 29.15 1.38
C SER A 111 -2.39 28.04 2.23
N PHE A 112 -3.13 28.35 3.31
CA PHE A 112 -3.68 27.29 4.18
C PHE A 112 -4.72 26.42 3.45
N LEU A 113 -5.54 27.01 2.55
CA LEU A 113 -6.49 26.25 1.72
C LEU A 113 -5.78 25.34 0.72
N GLU A 114 -4.67 25.81 0.14
CA GLU A 114 -3.84 24.99 -0.75
C GLU A 114 -3.26 23.80 0.01
N LYS A 115 -2.76 24.01 1.23
CA LYS A 115 -2.27 22.95 2.12
C LYS A 115 -3.36 21.97 2.51
N TYR A 116 -4.56 22.46 2.83
CA TYR A 116 -5.71 21.60 3.11
C TYR A 116 -6.04 20.72 1.91
N ASN A 117 -6.17 21.30 0.72
CA ASN A 117 -6.50 20.56 -0.50
C ASN A 117 -5.41 19.52 -0.82
N TYR A 118 -4.15 19.87 -0.62
CA TYR A 118 -3.04 18.95 -0.78
C TYR A 118 -3.16 17.74 0.17
N ILE A 119 -3.38 18.00 1.47
CA ILE A 119 -3.57 16.93 2.46
C ILE A 119 -4.80 16.08 2.11
N TYR A 120 -5.90 16.71 1.70
CA TYR A 120 -7.14 16.01 1.33
C TYR A 120 -6.89 14.98 0.22
N LEU A 121 -6.07 15.34 -0.78
CA LEU A 121 -5.69 14.47 -1.88
C LEU A 121 -4.68 13.39 -1.48
N LEU A 122 -3.80 13.67 -0.51
CA LEU A 122 -2.85 12.69 0.00
C LEU A 122 -3.52 11.58 0.80
N LEU A 123 -4.65 11.86 1.45
CA LEU A 123 -5.33 10.88 2.30
C LEU A 123 -5.97 9.75 1.46
N PRO A 124 -5.90 8.49 1.91
CA PRO A 124 -6.51 7.37 1.20
C PRO A 124 -8.04 7.46 1.28
N PHE A 125 -8.72 7.25 0.15
CA PHE A 125 -10.18 7.29 0.07
C PHE A 125 -10.77 5.93 0.32
N SER A 126 -11.88 5.90 1.05
CA SER A 126 -12.67 4.68 1.19
C SER A 126 -13.14 4.17 -0.18
N ARG A 127 -12.99 2.86 -0.41
CA ARG A 127 -13.45 2.14 -1.61
C ARG A 127 -14.45 1.07 -1.19
N GLU A 128 -15.16 0.49 -2.15
CA GLU A 128 -16.16 -0.56 -1.89
C GLU A 128 -15.61 -1.70 -1.01
N ASN A 129 -14.35 -2.09 -1.23
CA ASN A 129 -13.70 -3.22 -0.56
C ASN A 129 -12.73 -2.83 0.58
N LYS A 130 -12.52 -1.54 0.84
CA LYS A 130 -11.62 -1.06 1.90
C LYS A 130 -12.13 0.26 2.47
N LYS A 131 -12.57 0.25 3.73
CA LYS A 131 -12.96 1.45 4.46
C LYS A 131 -11.71 2.11 5.04
N GLU A 132 -11.58 3.41 4.88
CA GLU A 132 -10.43 4.22 5.33
C GLU A 132 -10.87 5.14 6.50
N GLU A 133 -11.46 4.56 7.55
CA GLU A 133 -12.16 5.32 8.60
C GLU A 133 -11.29 6.38 9.29
N LYS A 134 -10.00 6.09 9.52
CA LYS A 134 -9.08 7.07 10.12
C LYS A 134 -8.78 8.23 9.20
N ALA A 135 -8.65 7.97 7.90
CA ALA A 135 -8.44 9.02 6.91
C ALA A 135 -9.70 9.88 6.75
N GLU A 136 -10.89 9.28 6.74
CA GLU A 136 -12.16 10.05 6.73
C GLU A 136 -12.34 10.89 8.00
N SER A 137 -12.02 10.32 9.16
CA SER A 137 -12.08 11.04 10.44
C SER A 137 -11.12 12.24 10.45
N LEU A 138 -9.91 12.05 9.92
CA LEU A 138 -8.96 13.14 9.76
C LEU A 138 -9.47 14.21 8.78
N ARG A 139 -10.03 13.82 7.62
CA ARG A 139 -10.65 14.78 6.69
C ARG A 139 -11.73 15.61 7.35
N ALA A 140 -12.62 14.97 8.11
CA ALA A 140 -13.70 15.66 8.83
C ALA A 140 -13.16 16.66 9.85
N SER A 141 -12.11 16.27 10.61
CA SER A 141 -11.45 17.15 11.57
C SER A 141 -10.78 18.36 10.88
N LEU A 142 -10.09 18.14 9.76
CA LEU A 142 -9.46 19.22 8.98
C LEU A 142 -10.50 20.16 8.35
N LEU A 143 -11.63 19.63 7.86
CA LEU A 143 -12.73 20.44 7.34
C LEU A 143 -13.31 21.34 8.43
N LYS A 144 -13.51 20.79 9.63
CA LYS A 144 -13.98 21.56 10.79
C LYS A 144 -13.02 22.68 11.19
N LEU A 145 -11.70 22.43 11.11
CA LEU A 145 -10.70 23.49 11.32
C LEU A 145 -10.82 24.61 10.27
N ASN A 146 -11.03 24.29 9.00
CA ASN A 146 -11.25 25.31 7.97
C ASN A 146 -12.50 26.14 8.22
N GLU A 147 -13.59 25.50 8.66
CA GLU A 147 -14.84 26.19 9.01
C GLU A 147 -14.65 27.12 10.23
N MET A 148 -13.89 26.66 11.22
CA MET A 148 -13.53 27.44 12.42
C MET A 148 -12.69 28.66 12.09
N ILE A 149 -11.71 28.53 11.18
CA ILE A 149 -10.87 29.65 10.72
C ILE A 149 -11.69 30.63 9.88
N SER A 150 -12.55 30.13 8.99
CA SER A 150 -13.44 30.98 8.19
C SER A 150 -14.41 31.80 9.06
N ASN A 151 -14.71 31.31 10.27
CA ASN A 151 -15.58 31.96 11.26
C ASN A 151 -14.82 32.40 12.53
N SER A 152 -13.51 32.62 12.46
CA SER A 152 -12.59 32.79 13.59
C SER A 152 -13.08 33.74 14.69
N LYS A 153 -13.72 34.86 14.32
CA LYS A 153 -14.27 35.86 15.25
C LYS A 153 -15.33 35.31 16.22
N LYS A 154 -15.96 34.19 15.89
CA LYS A 154 -17.00 33.52 16.70
C LYS A 154 -16.51 32.24 17.37
N THR A 155 -15.30 31.81 17.07
CA THR A 155 -14.77 30.53 17.54
C THR A 155 -13.99 30.72 18.83
N LEU A 156 -14.31 29.92 19.85
CA LEU A 156 -13.57 29.93 21.11
C LEU A 156 -12.16 29.33 20.91
N GLU A 157 -11.17 29.89 21.60
CA GLU A 157 -9.78 29.40 21.56
C GLU A 157 -9.69 27.93 21.94
N SER A 158 -10.44 27.54 22.97
CA SER A 158 -10.53 26.16 23.43
C SER A 158 -10.96 25.20 22.33
N ASP A 159 -11.87 25.63 21.45
CA ASP A 159 -12.45 24.76 20.43
C ASP A 159 -11.45 24.50 19.32
N ILE A 160 -10.73 25.54 18.88
CA ILE A 160 -9.64 25.40 17.90
C ILE A 160 -8.50 24.57 18.48
N TYR A 161 -8.10 24.83 19.72
CA TYR A 161 -7.03 24.05 20.36
C TYR A 161 -7.41 22.57 20.48
N ASN A 162 -8.64 22.28 20.92
CA ASN A 162 -9.14 20.92 21.04
C ASN A 162 -9.22 20.22 19.67
N GLU A 163 -9.66 20.92 18.63
CA GLU A 163 -9.76 20.34 17.29
C GLU A 163 -8.37 20.13 16.66
N ILE A 164 -7.41 21.04 16.86
CA ILE A 164 -6.00 20.83 16.46
C ILE A 164 -5.43 19.59 17.16
N LYS A 165 -5.70 19.45 18.46
CA LYS A 165 -5.27 18.26 19.23
C LYS A 165 -5.92 16.99 18.66
N ASN A 166 -7.21 17.02 18.34
CA ASN A 166 -7.93 15.91 17.73
C ASN A 166 -7.31 15.52 16.37
N ALA A 167 -7.14 16.47 15.45
CA ALA A 167 -6.51 16.27 14.15
C ALA A 167 -5.10 15.66 14.28
N ARG A 168 -4.32 16.13 15.27
CA ARG A 168 -2.99 15.59 15.57
C ARG A 168 -3.04 14.13 16.00
N GLU A 169 -3.95 13.77 16.90
CA GLU A 169 -4.07 12.37 17.36
C GLU A 169 -4.58 11.46 16.24
N LEU A 170 -5.56 11.89 15.44
CA LEU A 170 -6.03 11.16 14.25
C LEU A 170 -4.89 10.94 13.24
N THR A 171 -4.06 11.96 13.01
CA THR A 171 -2.89 11.85 12.14
C THR A 171 -1.90 10.82 12.67
N LYS A 172 -1.60 10.81 13.98
CA LYS A 172 -0.73 9.79 14.57
C LYS A 172 -1.29 8.38 14.40
N LEU A 173 -2.59 8.20 14.63
CA LEU A 173 -3.24 6.89 14.50
C LEU A 173 -3.20 6.37 13.06
N LEU A 174 -3.42 7.24 12.08
CA LEU A 174 -3.31 6.91 10.65
C LEU A 174 -1.86 6.57 10.29
N LEU A 175 -0.91 7.44 10.61
CA LEU A 175 0.51 7.22 10.28
C LEU A 175 1.08 5.97 10.95
N LYS A 176 0.60 5.61 12.15
CA LYS A 176 1.02 4.40 12.86
C LYS A 176 0.55 3.12 12.15
N GLU A 177 -0.72 3.08 11.73
CA GLU A 177 -1.26 1.96 10.95
C GLU A 177 -0.49 1.77 9.64
N GLU A 178 -0.29 2.87 8.92
CA GLU A 178 0.43 2.88 7.65
C GLU A 178 1.90 2.47 7.82
N TRP A 179 2.52 2.88 8.92
CA TRP A 179 3.87 2.44 9.28
C TRP A 179 3.92 0.94 9.55
N ASP A 180 2.97 0.41 10.32
CA ASP A 180 2.93 -1.02 10.68
C ASP A 180 2.72 -1.89 9.44
N GLU A 181 1.83 -1.48 8.52
CA GLU A 181 1.71 -2.14 7.23
C GLU A 181 3.01 -2.04 6.42
N THR A 182 3.69 -0.89 6.42
CA THR A 182 4.98 -0.72 5.72
C THR A 182 6.06 -1.66 6.27
N GLN A 183 6.10 -1.87 7.58
CA GLN A 183 7.05 -2.81 8.20
C GLN A 183 6.72 -4.27 7.85
N SER A 184 5.44 -4.66 7.89
CA SER A 184 5.03 -6.02 7.51
C SER A 184 5.44 -6.40 6.08
N LEU A 185 5.53 -5.44 5.17
CA LEU A 185 5.96 -5.65 3.79
C LEU A 185 7.47 -5.96 3.66
N LYS A 186 8.28 -5.47 4.60
CA LYS A 186 9.74 -5.72 4.65
C LYS A 186 10.09 -7.06 5.28
N GLU A 187 9.21 -7.62 6.11
CA GLU A 187 9.47 -8.82 6.91
C GLU A 187 9.11 -10.15 6.21
N ILE A 188 8.50 -10.11 5.02
CA ILE A 188 8.26 -11.33 4.23
C ILE A 188 9.60 -11.83 3.67
N LYS A 189 10.29 -12.67 4.46
CA LYS A 189 11.47 -13.46 4.06
C LYS A 189 11.07 -14.86 3.63
#